data_AF-A0A195D771-F1
#
_entry.id   AF-A0A195D771-F1
#
_cell.length_a   1.000
_cell.length_b   1.000
_cell.length_c   1.000
_cell.angle_alpha   90.00
_cell.angle_beta   90.00
_cell.angle_gamma   90.00
#
_symmetry.space_group_name_H-M   'P 1'
#
loop_
_entity.id
_entity.type
_entity.pdbx_description
1 polymer ?
#
loop_
_entity_poly.entity_id
_entity_poly.type
_entity_poly.pdbx_seq_one_letter_code
_entity_poly.pdbx_strand_id
1 'polypeptide(L)'
;MMISNLSLADNVLVVVPDVCSIFYLKNLDLSGNRISAVFSGSFCVNLRTLEYLHLSNNVITTIETRAFRNLQSLKYLDLSGNRLKQLPVHWIYPWIQELHLERNNFTDLNSISLINIKELKNIYLDENPMPLLTARSFHLLPGHLRIHLRNMRIEDKCAQCTCENDDNDDEKNADEDYDNKNDDNDSDTFE
;
A
#
# COMPACT_ATOMS: atom_id res chain seq x y z
N MET A 1 15.02 -33.61 -12.71
CA MET A 1 15.04 -32.15 -12.88
C MET A 1 13.64 -31.64 -12.56
N MET A 2 13.50 -30.70 -11.62
CA MET A 2 12.19 -30.19 -11.18
C MET A 2 11.98 -28.79 -11.74
N ILE A 3 10.76 -28.50 -12.21
CA ILE A 3 10.40 -27.20 -12.77
C ILE A 3 10.31 -26.17 -11.63
N SER A 4 11.00 -25.04 -11.78
CA SER A 4 10.97 -23.91 -10.84
C SER A 4 10.42 -22.62 -11.46
N ASN A 5 10.34 -22.55 -12.79
CA ASN A 5 9.80 -21.41 -13.52
C ASN A 5 8.77 -21.94 -14.52
N LEU A 6 7.57 -21.38 -14.48
CA LEU A 6 6.50 -21.69 -15.43
C LEU A 6 5.92 -20.38 -15.95
N SER A 7 6.00 -20.16 -17.25
CA SER A 7 5.25 -19.10 -17.91
C SER A 7 4.13 -19.71 -18.74
N LEU A 8 2.93 -19.20 -18.51
CA LEU A 8 1.71 -19.41 -19.29
C LEU A 8 1.21 -18.05 -19.79
N ALA A 9 2.11 -17.08 -19.94
CA ALA A 9 1.77 -15.74 -20.38
C ALA A 9 1.18 -15.73 -21.80
N ASP A 10 0.43 -14.67 -22.11
CA ASP A 10 -0.13 -14.42 -23.45
C ASP A 10 -0.98 -15.57 -24.00
N ASN A 11 -1.77 -16.18 -23.12
CA ASN A 11 -2.73 -17.23 -23.45
C ASN A 11 -4.16 -16.72 -23.29
N VAL A 12 -5.12 -17.66 -23.33
CA VAL A 12 -6.56 -17.37 -23.19
C VAL A 12 -7.13 -17.90 -21.88
N LEU A 13 -6.30 -18.07 -20.84
CA LEU A 13 -6.73 -18.59 -19.54
C LEU A 13 -7.76 -17.64 -18.92
N VAL A 14 -8.91 -18.18 -18.53
CA VAL A 14 -9.98 -17.43 -17.87
C VAL A 14 -9.95 -17.57 -16.34
N VAL A 15 -9.17 -18.52 -15.85
CA VAL A 15 -8.97 -18.81 -14.42
C VAL A 15 -7.52 -19.19 -14.18
N VAL A 16 -7.06 -19.09 -12.93
CA VAL A 16 -5.76 -19.61 -12.51
C VAL A 16 -5.74 -21.14 -12.72
N PRO A 17 -4.78 -21.68 -13.49
CA PRO A 17 -4.71 -23.12 -13.75
C PRO A 17 -4.21 -23.89 -12.52
N ASP A 18 -4.59 -25.18 -12.44
CA ASP A 18 -4.07 -26.07 -11.40
C ASP A 18 -2.58 -26.36 -11.63
N VAL A 19 -1.74 -25.85 -10.73
CA VAL A 19 -0.30 -26.10 -10.67
C VAL A 19 0.11 -26.75 -9.36
N CYS A 20 -0.82 -27.38 -8.63
CA CYS A 20 -0.58 -27.96 -7.30
C CYS A 20 0.56 -28.99 -7.27
N SER A 21 0.83 -29.66 -8.39
CA SER A 21 1.85 -30.71 -8.51
C SER A 21 3.27 -30.19 -8.73
N ILE A 22 3.44 -28.87 -8.91
CA ILE A 22 4.74 -28.25 -9.19
C ILE A 22 5.33 -27.70 -7.89
N PHE A 23 5.69 -28.60 -6.97
CA PHE A 23 6.10 -28.30 -5.59
C PHE A 23 7.30 -27.35 -5.43
N TYR A 24 8.13 -27.24 -6.47
CA TYR A 24 9.36 -26.44 -6.46
C TYR A 24 9.23 -25.14 -7.28
N LEU A 25 7.99 -24.79 -7.67
CA LEU A 25 7.71 -23.60 -8.46
C LEU A 25 8.04 -22.33 -7.67
N LYS A 26 8.96 -21.53 -8.20
CA LYS A 26 9.40 -20.25 -7.64
C LYS A 26 8.84 -19.05 -8.40
N ASN A 27 8.66 -19.20 -9.71
CA ASN A 27 8.14 -18.16 -10.57
C ASN A 27 6.95 -18.71 -11.38
N LEU A 28 5.82 -18.03 -11.28
CA LEU A 28 4.62 -18.33 -12.05
C LEU A 28 4.18 -17.07 -12.79
N ASP A 29 4.22 -17.15 -14.11
CA ASP A 29 3.80 -16.06 -14.96
C ASP A 29 2.49 -16.42 -15.68
N LEU A 30 1.44 -15.69 -15.32
CA LEU A 30 0.09 -15.77 -15.87
C LEU A 30 -0.32 -14.44 -16.54
N SER A 31 0.65 -13.59 -16.89
CA SER A 31 0.38 -12.29 -17.49
C SER A 31 -0.27 -12.40 -18.87
N GLY A 32 -0.96 -11.36 -19.33
CA GLY A 32 -1.53 -11.32 -20.69
C GLY A 32 -2.61 -12.37 -20.96
N ASN A 33 -3.33 -12.80 -19.92
CA ASN A 33 -4.43 -13.77 -20.02
C ASN A 33 -5.80 -13.08 -19.88
N ARG A 34 -6.87 -13.85 -19.65
CA ARG A 34 -8.25 -13.38 -19.48
C ARG A 34 -8.81 -13.72 -18.09
N ILE A 35 -7.94 -13.82 -17.09
CA ILE A 35 -8.33 -14.16 -15.73
C ILE A 35 -9.17 -13.01 -15.17
N SER A 36 -10.39 -13.30 -14.71
CA SER A 36 -11.32 -12.29 -14.20
C SER A 36 -11.38 -12.23 -12.68
N ALA A 37 -10.97 -13.30 -12.00
CA ALA A 37 -10.96 -13.37 -10.54
C ALA A 37 -9.88 -14.31 -10.00
N VAL A 38 -9.43 -14.04 -8.78
CA VAL A 38 -8.53 -14.91 -8.01
C VAL A 38 -9.25 -15.34 -6.73
N PHE A 39 -9.48 -16.64 -6.59
CA PHE A 39 -10.25 -17.23 -5.51
C PHE A 39 -9.33 -17.77 -4.38
N SER A 40 -9.89 -17.97 -3.19
CA SER A 40 -9.20 -18.47 -1.97
C SER A 40 -8.57 -19.86 -2.12
N GLY A 41 -8.91 -20.57 -3.20
CA GLY A 41 -8.38 -21.88 -3.57
C GLY A 41 -7.61 -21.90 -4.88
N SER A 42 -7.41 -20.74 -5.54
CA SER A 42 -6.66 -20.66 -6.81
C SER A 42 -5.21 -21.10 -6.67
N PHE A 43 -4.62 -20.97 -5.47
CA PHE A 43 -3.26 -21.39 -5.17
C PHE A 43 -3.23 -22.43 -4.04
N CYS A 44 -2.66 -23.59 -4.34
CA CYS A 44 -2.67 -24.75 -3.47
C CYS A 44 -1.69 -24.61 -2.30
N VAL A 45 -1.93 -25.37 -1.23
CA VAL A 45 -1.09 -25.38 0.00
C VAL A 45 0.38 -25.77 -0.23
N ASN A 46 0.67 -26.42 -1.37
CA ASN A 46 1.99 -26.90 -1.74
C ASN A 46 2.87 -25.84 -2.42
N LEU A 47 2.31 -24.71 -2.86
CA LEU A 47 3.03 -23.63 -3.54
C LEU A 47 3.78 -22.72 -2.55
N ARG A 48 4.36 -23.30 -1.51
CA ARG A 48 5.05 -22.56 -0.44
C ARG A 48 6.36 -21.92 -0.89
N THR A 49 6.93 -22.42 -1.98
CA THR A 49 8.19 -21.99 -2.58
C THR A 49 8.01 -20.89 -3.63
N LEU A 50 6.77 -20.51 -3.97
CA LEU A 50 6.49 -19.48 -4.96
C LEU A 50 6.92 -18.11 -4.43
N GLU A 51 7.83 -17.46 -5.16
CA GLU A 51 8.42 -16.17 -4.79
C GLU A 51 7.92 -15.03 -5.68
N TYR A 52 7.63 -15.32 -6.96
CA TYR A 52 7.20 -14.36 -7.98
C TYR A 52 5.90 -14.84 -8.64
N LEU A 53 4.89 -13.97 -8.63
CA LEU A 53 3.61 -14.21 -9.28
C LEU A 53 3.25 -13.02 -10.17
N HIS A 54 3.16 -13.28 -11.48
CA HIS A 54 2.74 -12.29 -12.47
C HIS A 54 1.30 -12.57 -12.91
N LEU A 55 0.42 -11.60 -12.67
CA LEU A 55 -1.00 -11.60 -13.07
C LEU A 55 -1.34 -10.34 -13.86
N SER A 56 -0.34 -9.63 -14.37
CA SER A 56 -0.53 -8.37 -15.09
C SER A 56 -1.25 -8.56 -16.42
N ASN A 57 -1.87 -7.47 -16.89
CA ASN A 57 -2.60 -7.42 -18.16
C ASN A 57 -3.63 -8.55 -18.29
N ASN A 58 -4.37 -8.81 -17.21
CA ASN A 58 -5.55 -9.67 -17.20
C ASN A 58 -6.82 -8.79 -17.13
N VAL A 59 -7.97 -9.38 -16.80
CA VAL A 59 -9.23 -8.67 -16.62
C VAL A 59 -9.75 -8.81 -15.19
N ILE A 60 -8.84 -8.91 -14.21
CA ILE A 60 -9.17 -9.19 -12.83
C ILE A 60 -9.96 -8.03 -12.23
N THR A 61 -11.19 -8.31 -11.80
CA THR A 61 -12.05 -7.36 -11.07
C THR A 61 -12.16 -7.71 -9.59
N THR A 62 -11.84 -8.95 -9.23
CA THR A 62 -12.09 -9.48 -7.89
C THR A 62 -10.94 -10.37 -7.44
N ILE A 63 -10.44 -10.10 -6.25
CA ILE A 63 -9.56 -10.99 -5.50
C ILE A 63 -10.34 -11.36 -4.25
N GLU A 64 -10.48 -12.64 -3.93
CA GLU A 64 -11.14 -13.05 -2.69
C GLU A 64 -10.26 -12.82 -1.47
N THR A 65 -10.92 -12.63 -0.33
CA THR A 65 -10.26 -12.67 0.97
C THR A 65 -9.52 -14.00 1.12
N ARG A 66 -8.21 -13.92 1.33
CA ARG A 66 -7.29 -15.05 1.44
C ARG A 66 -6.87 -15.77 0.15
N ALA A 67 -7.07 -15.16 -1.02
CA ALA A 67 -6.60 -15.67 -2.31
C ALA A 67 -5.14 -16.17 -2.31
N PHE A 68 -4.23 -15.46 -1.63
CA PHE A 68 -2.79 -15.76 -1.64
C PHE A 68 -2.26 -16.43 -0.36
N ARG A 69 -3.13 -16.92 0.55
CA ARG A 69 -2.73 -17.40 1.90
C ARG A 69 -1.68 -18.50 1.93
N ASN A 70 -1.60 -19.29 0.87
CA ASN A 70 -0.73 -20.45 0.77
C ASN A 70 0.66 -20.10 0.20
N LEU A 71 0.87 -18.84 -0.22
CA LEU A 71 2.10 -18.34 -0.82
C LEU A 71 2.94 -17.57 0.22
N GLN A 72 3.34 -18.13 1.37
CA GLN A 72 4.38 -19.15 1.39
C GLN A 72 5.79 -18.50 1.32
N SER A 73 6.12 -17.92 0.18
CA SER A 73 7.40 -17.24 0.00
C SER A 73 7.25 -16.03 -0.90
N LEU A 74 6.00 -15.59 -1.12
CA LEU A 74 5.69 -14.59 -2.14
C LEU A 74 6.29 -13.26 -1.74
N LYS A 75 7.21 -12.76 -2.55
CA LYS A 75 7.90 -11.48 -2.36
C LYS A 75 7.42 -10.45 -3.37
N TYR A 76 7.08 -10.91 -4.57
CA TYR A 76 6.71 -10.09 -5.70
C TYR A 76 5.34 -10.49 -6.22
N LEU A 77 4.43 -9.53 -6.30
CA LEU A 77 3.11 -9.72 -6.88
C LEU A 77 2.82 -8.61 -7.88
N ASP A 78 2.59 -9.01 -9.12
CA ASP A 78 2.21 -8.09 -10.19
C ASP A 78 0.75 -8.26 -10.60
N LEU A 79 -0.06 -7.24 -10.30
CA LEU A 79 -1.47 -7.12 -10.64
C LEU A 79 -1.72 -5.92 -11.55
N SER A 80 -0.67 -5.35 -12.15
CA SER A 80 -0.78 -4.17 -13.02
C SER A 80 -1.62 -4.43 -14.27
N GLY A 81 -2.27 -3.40 -14.83
CA GLY A 81 -3.06 -3.53 -16.05
C GLY A 81 -4.31 -4.40 -15.90
N ASN A 82 -4.92 -4.42 -14.70
CA ASN A 82 -6.17 -5.11 -14.42
C ASN A 82 -7.34 -4.12 -14.26
N ARG A 83 -8.46 -4.56 -13.68
CA ARG A 83 -9.68 -3.76 -13.49
C ARG A 83 -10.06 -3.67 -12.00
N LEU A 84 -9.05 -3.74 -11.13
CA LEU A 84 -9.25 -3.71 -9.68
C LEU A 84 -9.67 -2.31 -9.23
N LYS A 85 -10.68 -2.25 -8.38
CA LYS A 85 -11.12 -1.01 -7.71
C LYS A 85 -10.72 -0.96 -6.24
N GLN A 86 -10.57 -2.14 -5.65
CA GLN A 86 -10.25 -2.33 -4.24
C GLN A 86 -9.56 -3.69 -4.06
N LEU A 87 -8.82 -3.83 -2.97
CA LEU A 87 -8.28 -5.09 -2.49
C LEU A 87 -9.00 -5.51 -1.21
N PRO A 88 -9.18 -6.82 -0.95
CA PRO A 88 -9.88 -7.29 0.23
C PRO A 88 -9.20 -6.82 1.52
N VAL A 89 -9.96 -6.61 2.59
CA VAL A 89 -9.33 -6.38 3.90
C VAL A 89 -8.48 -7.59 4.28
N HIS A 90 -7.26 -7.37 4.78
CA HIS A 90 -6.29 -8.41 5.12
C HIS A 90 -5.84 -9.30 3.95
N TRP A 91 -5.91 -8.79 2.71
CA TRP A 91 -5.38 -9.48 1.54
C TRP A 91 -3.85 -9.57 1.53
N ILE A 92 -3.20 -8.58 2.16
CA ILE A 92 -1.74 -8.47 2.16
C ILE A 92 -1.14 -9.40 3.21
N TYR A 93 -0.27 -10.26 2.73
CA TYR A 93 0.51 -11.16 3.55
C TYR A 93 1.79 -10.47 3.98
N PRO A 94 2.25 -10.69 5.23
CA PRO A 94 3.43 -10.02 5.79
C PRO A 94 4.77 -10.39 5.10
N TRP A 95 4.78 -10.82 3.85
CA TRP A 95 5.93 -11.45 3.18
C TRP A 95 6.14 -10.82 1.80
N ILE A 96 5.10 -10.18 1.24
CA ILE A 96 5.16 -9.42 0.00
C ILE A 96 6.01 -8.17 0.25
N GLN A 97 7.02 -7.96 -0.58
CA GLN A 97 7.96 -6.83 -0.52
C GLN A 97 7.72 -5.83 -1.65
N GLU A 98 7.20 -6.31 -2.77
CA GLU A 98 6.99 -5.52 -3.98
C GLU A 98 5.61 -5.83 -4.58
N LEU A 99 4.85 -4.76 -4.83
CA LEU A 99 3.47 -4.85 -5.26
C LEU A 99 3.21 -3.88 -6.41
N HIS A 100 2.83 -4.42 -7.55
CA HIS A 100 2.45 -3.67 -8.74
C HIS A 100 0.93 -3.64 -8.90
N LEU A 101 0.38 -2.43 -8.93
CA LEU A 101 -1.05 -2.14 -9.08
C LEU A 101 -1.30 -1.03 -10.11
N GLU A 102 -0.28 -0.67 -10.88
CA GLU A 102 -0.34 0.33 -11.93
C GLU A 102 -1.46 0.00 -12.93
N ARG A 103 -2.04 1.01 -13.57
CA ARG A 103 -3.06 0.82 -14.61
C ARG A 103 -4.24 -0.05 -14.14
N ASN A 104 -4.74 0.21 -12.93
CA ASN A 104 -6.00 -0.35 -12.42
C ASN A 104 -7.05 0.78 -12.31
N ASN A 105 -8.08 0.59 -11.49
CA ASN A 105 -9.17 1.53 -11.29
C ASN A 105 -9.33 1.93 -9.81
N PHE A 106 -8.21 2.05 -9.08
CA PHE A 106 -8.20 2.53 -7.69
C PHE A 106 -8.44 4.04 -7.64
N THR A 107 -9.35 4.47 -6.75
CA THR A 107 -9.74 5.88 -6.60
C THR A 107 -9.12 6.58 -5.39
N ASP A 108 -8.60 5.80 -4.46
CA ASP A 108 -8.02 6.27 -3.20
C ASP A 108 -7.11 5.19 -2.59
N LEU A 109 -6.31 5.59 -1.60
CA LEU A 109 -5.37 4.69 -0.92
C LEU A 109 -6.06 3.75 0.08
N ASN A 110 -7.25 4.10 0.59
CA ASN A 110 -7.99 3.26 1.54
C ASN A 110 -8.47 1.96 0.89
N SER A 111 -8.80 2.02 -0.40
CA SER A 111 -9.21 0.88 -1.23
C SER A 111 -8.12 -0.22 -1.33
N ILE A 112 -6.88 0.07 -0.96
CA ILE A 112 -5.75 -0.87 -1.02
C ILE A 112 -5.53 -1.54 0.36
N SER A 113 -6.10 -0.99 1.44
CA SER A 113 -5.95 -1.50 2.81
C SER A 113 -4.49 -1.61 3.27
N LEU A 114 -3.71 -0.54 3.13
CA LEU A 114 -2.26 -0.52 3.43
C LEU A 114 -1.90 -0.47 4.94
N ILE A 115 -2.86 -0.65 5.82
CA ILE A 115 -2.67 -0.54 7.27
C ILE A 115 -1.93 -1.79 7.78
N ASN A 116 -0.97 -1.60 8.70
CA ASN A 116 -0.21 -2.67 9.37
C ASN A 116 0.67 -3.54 8.46
N ILE A 117 1.06 -3.04 7.29
CA ILE A 117 2.03 -3.76 6.46
C ILE A 117 3.44 -3.52 7.00
N LYS A 118 4.17 -4.61 7.25
CA LYS A 118 5.52 -4.57 7.84
C LYS A 118 6.65 -4.80 6.83
N GLU A 119 6.41 -5.64 5.82
CA GLU A 119 7.47 -6.07 4.88
C GLU A 119 7.40 -5.41 3.51
N LEU A 120 6.28 -4.76 3.15
CA LEU A 120 6.11 -4.14 1.85
C LEU A 120 7.00 -2.90 1.74
N LYS A 121 7.93 -2.93 0.79
CA LYS A 121 8.92 -1.87 0.57
C LYS A 121 8.49 -0.93 -0.52
N ASN A 122 7.95 -1.46 -1.61
CA ASN A 122 7.55 -0.69 -2.77
C ASN A 122 6.13 -1.04 -3.17
N ILE A 123 5.34 -0.01 -3.42
CA ILE A 123 4.03 -0.13 -4.06
C ILE A 123 3.95 0.81 -5.24
N TYR A 124 3.50 0.28 -6.37
CA TYR A 124 3.36 1.02 -7.60
C TYR A 124 1.87 1.19 -7.92
N LEU A 125 1.44 2.44 -7.99
CA LEU A 125 0.05 2.84 -8.17
C LEU A 125 -0.13 3.73 -9.39
N ASP A 126 0.91 3.89 -10.20
CA ASP A 126 0.95 4.73 -11.39
C ASP A 126 -0.25 4.48 -12.31
N GLU A 127 -0.74 5.52 -12.98
CA GLU A 127 -1.88 5.44 -13.92
C GLU A 127 -3.21 4.87 -13.33
N ASN A 128 -3.47 5.07 -12.03
CA ASN A 128 -4.78 4.89 -11.40
C ASN A 128 -5.58 6.20 -11.33
N PRO A 129 -6.92 6.15 -11.39
CA PRO A 129 -7.78 7.32 -11.33
C PRO A 129 -7.99 7.78 -9.88
N MET A 130 -6.95 8.32 -9.22
CA MET A 130 -7.04 8.87 -7.86
C MET A 130 -7.23 10.40 -7.89
N PRO A 131 -8.48 10.91 -8.01
CA PRO A 131 -8.73 12.34 -8.19
C PRO A 131 -8.41 13.17 -6.95
N LEU A 132 -8.46 12.57 -5.76
CA LEU A 132 -8.30 13.27 -4.49
C LEU A 132 -7.22 12.63 -3.64
N LEU A 133 -6.02 13.22 -3.67
CA LEU A 133 -4.92 12.91 -2.76
C LEU A 133 -4.72 14.09 -1.82
N THR A 134 -4.93 13.85 -0.52
CA THR A 134 -4.73 14.86 0.55
C THR A 134 -3.63 14.39 1.49
N ALA A 135 -3.07 15.28 2.32
CA ALA A 135 -2.10 14.88 3.35
C ALA A 135 -2.64 13.75 4.25
N ARG A 136 -3.94 13.80 4.58
CA ARG A 136 -4.63 12.77 5.37
C ARG A 136 -4.64 11.40 4.71
N SER A 137 -4.60 11.32 3.37
CA SER A 137 -4.54 10.04 2.64
C SER A 137 -3.25 9.26 2.94
N PHE A 138 -2.19 9.93 3.41
CA PHE A 138 -0.88 9.33 3.68
C PHE A 138 -0.59 9.15 5.17
N HIS A 139 -1.34 9.80 6.07
CA HIS A 139 -1.03 9.86 7.51
C HIS A 139 -0.97 8.48 8.20
N LEU A 140 -1.71 7.48 7.72
CA LEU A 140 -1.74 6.13 8.29
C LEU A 140 -0.80 5.13 7.62
N LEU A 141 0.01 5.58 6.65
CA LEU A 141 0.89 4.69 5.90
C LEU A 141 2.19 4.43 6.65
N PRO A 142 2.75 3.21 6.58
CA PRO A 142 4.03 2.92 7.21
C PRO A 142 5.17 3.77 6.61
N GLY A 143 5.99 4.40 7.45
CA GLY A 143 7.07 5.30 7.00
C GLY A 143 8.18 4.64 6.17
N HIS A 144 8.27 3.30 6.15
CA HIS A 144 9.23 2.57 5.32
C HIS A 144 8.76 2.36 3.88
N LEU A 145 7.49 2.64 3.59
CA LEU A 145 6.87 2.34 2.31
C LEU A 145 7.25 3.39 1.26
N ARG A 146 7.81 2.94 0.14
CA ARG A 146 7.96 3.75 -1.07
C ARG A 146 6.71 3.61 -1.92
N ILE A 147 6.06 4.73 -2.21
CA ILE A 147 4.81 4.79 -2.98
C ILE A 147 5.09 5.51 -4.30
N HIS A 148 4.78 4.85 -5.41
CA HIS A 148 4.89 5.43 -6.74
C HIS A 148 3.51 5.86 -7.24
N LEU A 149 3.36 7.14 -7.54
CA LEU A 149 2.10 7.78 -7.97
C LEU A 149 2.32 8.64 -9.22
N ARG A 150 2.94 8.10 -10.27
CA ARG A 150 3.14 8.87 -11.51
C ARG A 150 1.90 8.83 -12.39
N ASN A 151 1.75 9.86 -13.22
CA ASN A 151 0.66 9.96 -14.19
C ASN A 151 -0.74 9.80 -13.56
N MET A 152 -0.92 10.32 -12.34
CA MET A 152 -2.22 10.42 -11.69
C MET A 152 -3.03 11.54 -12.34
N ARG A 153 -4.31 11.28 -12.58
CA ARG A 153 -5.28 12.32 -12.91
C ARG A 153 -5.83 12.90 -11.62
N ILE A 154 -5.10 13.84 -11.04
CA ILE A 154 -5.52 14.54 -9.82
C ILE A 154 -6.50 15.66 -10.24
N GLU A 155 -7.67 15.72 -9.60
CA GLU A 155 -8.59 16.83 -9.78
C GLU A 155 -8.12 18.00 -8.93
N ASP A 156 -7.93 19.16 -9.55
CA ASP A 156 -7.55 20.38 -8.84
C ASP A 156 -8.78 20.97 -8.13
N LYS A 157 -9.02 20.52 -6.90
CA LYS A 157 -10.06 21.06 -5.99
C LYS A 157 -9.46 21.96 -4.90
N CYS A 158 -8.20 22.34 -5.02
CA CYS A 158 -7.52 23.16 -4.03
C CYS A 158 -7.80 24.66 -4.27
N ALA A 159 -9.05 25.09 -4.04
CA ALA A 159 -9.41 26.51 -4.08
C ALA A 159 -9.10 27.25 -2.76
N GLN A 160 -8.84 26.52 -1.68
CA GLN A 160 -8.65 27.04 -0.31
C GLN A 160 -7.75 26.13 0.53
N CYS A 161 -6.62 25.65 0.00
CA CYS A 161 -5.65 24.98 0.87
C CYS A 161 -4.93 26.03 1.71
N THR A 162 -5.50 26.40 2.85
CA THR A 162 -4.70 26.93 3.95
C THR A 162 -3.95 25.74 4.53
N CYS A 163 -2.62 25.76 4.40
CA CYS A 163 -1.80 25.04 5.36
C CYS A 163 -2.07 25.72 6.70
N GLU A 164 -3.10 25.28 7.42
CA GLU A 164 -3.24 25.56 8.84
C GLU A 164 -2.02 24.89 9.47
N ASN A 165 -1.00 25.71 9.71
CA ASN A 165 -0.04 25.34 10.73
C ASN A 165 -0.88 25.24 12.00
N ASP A 166 -1.05 24.02 12.50
CA ASP A 166 -1.44 23.79 13.89
C ASP A 166 -0.28 24.25 14.81
N ASP A 167 0.11 25.53 14.72
CA ASP A 167 1.02 26.21 15.66
C ASP A 167 0.24 26.65 16.92
N ASN A 168 -0.81 25.91 17.30
CA ASN A 168 -1.62 26.17 18.50
C ASN A 168 -1.37 25.17 19.63
N ASP A 169 -0.18 24.54 19.64
CA ASP A 169 0.36 23.92 20.84
C ASP A 169 1.75 24.54 21.09
N ASP A 170 1.89 25.23 22.23
CA ASP A 170 3.14 25.73 22.86
C ASP A 170 3.47 27.24 22.85
N GLU A 171 2.51 28.15 22.73
CA GLU A 171 2.66 29.52 23.26
C GLU A 171 2.17 29.64 24.71
N LYS A 172 2.78 28.87 25.63
CA LYS A 172 2.88 29.27 27.04
C LYS A 172 4.24 28.84 27.61
N ASN A 173 5.04 29.87 27.91
CA ASN A 173 6.23 29.90 28.76
C ASN A 173 7.57 29.95 28.01
N ALA A 174 7.91 31.16 27.55
CA ALA A 174 9.26 31.70 27.67
C ALA A 174 9.16 33.23 27.73
N ASP A 175 10.13 33.86 28.41
CA ASP A 175 10.33 35.29 28.71
C ASP A 175 9.91 35.64 30.16
N GLU A 176 10.79 35.89 31.14
CA GLU A 176 12.20 36.33 31.14
C GLU A 176 12.92 35.90 32.44
N ASP A 177 14.14 35.35 32.31
CA ASP A 177 15.20 35.47 33.33
C ASP A 177 15.87 36.84 33.14
N TYR A 178 16.09 37.61 34.22
CA TYR A 178 17.35 38.30 34.59
C TYR A 178 17.14 39.43 35.62
N ASP A 179 17.85 39.31 36.73
CA ASP A 179 18.11 40.33 37.76
C ASP A 179 18.55 41.70 37.21
N ASN A 180 18.02 42.81 37.75
CA ASN A 180 18.74 43.75 38.65
C ASN A 180 17.98 45.07 38.91
N LYS A 181 17.84 45.34 40.22
CA LYS A 181 18.09 46.60 40.95
C LYS A 181 17.13 47.80 40.91
N ASN A 182 16.87 48.22 42.16
CA ASN A 182 16.81 49.58 42.71
C ASN A 182 15.44 50.28 42.76
N ASP A 183 14.83 50.32 43.96
CA ASP A 183 14.97 51.43 44.93
C ASP A 183 13.80 51.42 45.95
N ASP A 184 14.20 51.42 47.23
CA ASP A 184 13.68 52.22 48.35
C ASP A 184 12.17 52.51 48.49
N ASN A 185 11.55 52.01 49.57
CA ASN A 185 11.33 52.81 50.80
C ASN A 185 10.32 52.15 51.76
N ASP A 186 10.70 52.18 53.04
CA ASP A 186 9.91 52.48 54.24
C ASP A 186 8.38 52.25 54.21
N SER A 187 7.88 51.46 55.15
CA SER A 187 7.31 52.02 56.40
C SER A 187 6.53 50.96 57.20
N ASP A 188 6.81 50.94 58.50
CA ASP A 188 5.84 50.93 59.61
C ASP A 188 4.74 49.84 59.64
N THR A 189 4.82 48.83 60.51
CA THR A 189 4.62 48.78 61.99
C THR A 189 3.23 48.27 62.41
N PHE A 190 3.24 47.53 63.52
CA PHE A 190 2.15 47.09 64.43
C PHE A 190 1.17 46.05 63.85
N GLU A 191 0.85 44.92 64.50
CA GLU A 191 0.94 44.45 65.89
C GLU A 191 1.01 42.91 65.90
#